data_AF-A0A2V5U9K9-F1
#
_entry.id   AF-A0A2V5U9K9-F1
#
_cell.length_a   1.000
_cell.length_b   1.000
_cell.length_c   1.000
_cell.angle_alpha   90.00
_cell.angle_beta   90.00
_cell.angle_gamma   90.00
#
_symmetry.space_group_name_H-M   'P 1'
#
loop_
_entity.id
_entity.type
_entity.pdbx_description
1 polymer ?
#
loop_
_entity_poly.entity_id
_entity_poly.type
_entity_poly.pdbx_seq_one_letter_code
_entity_poly.pdbx_strand_id
1 'polypeptide(L)'
;EGSINKARRLMKLYEERKIPRERVLIKIASTWEGLKAAEQLQKGGIKCNLTLLFSLPQAVRAAEAKVQLISPFVGRIYDWYKKEMKRDYTGAEDPGVQSVTEIYAYYKKFDITTEVMGASFRNIGQILELAGCDCLTISPELMEELSKSNEPVERKLTPEKAKSAKIEKLELDEKKFRWLLNDNAMAYEKTGEGIRKFSADVVKLEKFVASKL
;
A
#
# COMPACT_ATOMS: atom_id res chain seq x y z
N GLU A 1 8.30 8.31 17.21
CA GLU A 1 9.64 8.95 17.09
C GLU A 1 10.66 8.08 16.38
N GLY A 2 10.84 6.80 16.74
CA GLY A 2 11.82 5.90 16.10
C GLY A 2 11.76 5.85 14.56
N SER A 3 10.56 5.72 13.97
CA SER A 3 10.37 5.71 12.52
C SER A 3 10.84 7.01 11.84
N ILE A 4 10.63 8.15 12.47
CA ILE A 4 11.04 9.48 11.96
C ILE A 4 12.56 9.58 11.94
N ASN A 5 13.21 9.20 13.05
CA ASN A 5 14.66 9.25 13.17
C ASN A 5 15.34 8.30 12.17
N LYS A 6 14.79 7.09 12.00
CA LYS A 6 15.29 6.15 11.00
C LYS A 6 15.09 6.68 9.57
N ALA A 7 13.93 7.25 9.26
CA ALA A 7 13.65 7.85 7.94
C ALA A 7 14.64 8.97 7.60
N ARG A 8 14.87 9.91 8.54
CA ARG A 8 15.85 10.99 8.37
C ARG A 8 17.27 10.45 8.19
N ARG A 9 17.65 9.44 8.97
CA ARG A 9 18.96 8.77 8.81
C ARG A 9 19.11 8.13 7.43
N LEU A 10 18.08 7.42 6.94
CA LEU A 10 18.10 6.82 5.62
C LEU A 10 18.21 7.88 4.51
N MET A 11 17.44 8.97 4.62
CA MET A 11 17.53 10.07 3.66
C MET A 11 18.93 10.70 3.64
N LYS A 12 19.53 10.94 4.81
CA LYS A 12 20.91 11.45 4.91
C LYS A 12 21.90 10.54 4.18
N LEU A 13 21.77 9.21 4.31
CA LEU A 13 22.64 8.26 3.61
C LEU A 13 22.49 8.34 2.08
N TYR A 14 21.30 8.67 1.57
CA TYR A 14 21.08 8.93 0.14
C TYR A 14 21.72 10.26 -0.29
N GLU A 15 21.53 11.33 0.50
CA GLU A 15 22.09 12.65 0.23
C GLU A 15 23.63 12.64 0.22
N GLU A 16 24.27 11.92 1.15
CA GLU A 16 25.73 11.69 1.19
C GLU A 16 26.25 11.02 -0.10
N ARG A 17 25.40 10.23 -0.77
CA ARG A 17 25.68 9.60 -2.06
C ARG A 17 25.26 10.45 -3.26
N LYS A 18 24.93 11.73 -3.03
CA LYS A 18 24.45 12.67 -4.04
C LYS A 18 23.18 12.21 -4.77
N ILE A 19 22.35 11.41 -4.09
CA ILE A 19 21.04 11.00 -4.61
C ILE A 19 20.00 12.03 -4.13
N PRO A 20 19.32 12.75 -5.05
CA PRO A 20 18.31 13.73 -4.68
C PRO A 20 17.13 13.08 -3.93
N ARG A 21 16.62 13.77 -2.91
CA ARG A 21 15.52 13.26 -2.06
C ARG A 21 14.24 12.98 -2.84
N GLU A 22 14.03 13.67 -3.96
CA GLU A 22 12.87 13.52 -4.84
C GLU A 22 12.83 12.15 -5.52
N ARG A 23 13.97 11.46 -5.60
CA ARG A 23 14.08 10.09 -6.14
C ARG A 23 13.81 9.00 -5.10
N VAL A 24 13.57 9.37 -3.84
CA VAL A 24 13.48 8.44 -2.72
C VAL A 24 12.11 8.57 -2.04
N LEU A 25 11.46 7.44 -1.85
CA LEU A 25 10.27 7.31 -1.00
C LEU A 25 10.64 6.49 0.24
N ILE A 26 10.49 7.06 1.43
CA ILE A 26 10.66 6.29 2.66
C ILE A 26 9.41 5.44 2.89
N LYS A 27 9.60 4.12 2.91
CA LYS A 27 8.50 3.16 3.03
C LYS A 27 8.19 2.88 4.50
N ILE A 28 6.95 3.07 4.93
CA ILE A 28 6.51 2.95 6.33
C ILE A 28 5.23 2.10 6.38
N ALA A 29 5.12 1.20 7.37
CA ALA A 29 3.91 0.42 7.59
C ALA A 29 2.74 1.34 8.02
N SER A 30 1.54 1.07 7.51
CA SER A 30 0.34 1.91 7.69
C SER A 30 -0.36 1.69 9.03
N THR A 31 0.39 1.69 10.13
CA THR A 31 -0.18 1.80 11.49
C THR A 31 -0.52 3.26 11.79
N TRP A 32 -1.29 3.53 12.84
CA TRP A 32 -1.57 4.90 13.26
C TRP A 32 -0.28 5.70 13.48
N GLU A 33 0.68 5.10 14.19
CA GLU A 33 1.98 5.70 14.49
C GLU A 33 2.83 5.90 13.23
N GLY A 34 2.77 4.95 12.29
CA GLY A 34 3.42 5.06 10.99
C GLY A 34 2.87 6.21 10.14
N LEU A 35 1.54 6.37 10.13
CA LEU A 35 0.85 7.45 9.44
C LEU A 35 1.14 8.82 10.06
N LYS A 36 1.18 8.91 11.40
CA LYS A 36 1.63 10.11 12.13
C LYS A 36 3.10 10.45 11.83
N ALA A 37 3.96 9.45 11.74
CA ALA A 37 5.36 9.66 11.36
C ALA A 37 5.49 10.18 9.92
N ALA A 38 4.74 9.59 8.98
CA ALA A 38 4.73 10.03 7.58
C ALA A 38 4.24 11.47 7.44
N GLU A 39 3.20 11.87 8.17
CA GLU A 39 2.71 13.26 8.19
C GLU A 39 3.82 14.26 8.58
N GLN A 40 4.59 13.95 9.62
CA GLN A 40 5.71 14.79 10.04
C GLN A 40 6.86 14.80 9.03
N LEU A 41 7.15 13.66 8.42
CA LEU A 41 8.19 13.53 7.40
C LEU A 41 7.84 14.31 6.12
N GLN A 42 6.59 14.24 5.68
CA GLN A 42 6.07 15.00 4.55
C GLN A 42 6.19 16.52 4.79
N LYS A 43 5.84 16.99 5.99
CA LYS A 43 6.05 18.40 6.41
C LYS A 43 7.52 18.82 6.35
N GLY A 44 8.44 17.87 6.59
CA GLY A 44 9.89 18.06 6.47
C GLY A 44 10.47 17.81 5.07
N GLY A 45 9.63 17.61 4.04
CA GLY A 45 10.07 17.39 2.67
C GLY A 45 10.58 15.97 2.35
N ILE A 46 10.36 15.00 3.25
CA ILE A 46 10.67 13.58 3.00
C ILE A 46 9.40 12.88 2.50
N LYS A 47 9.42 12.50 1.23
CA LYS A 47 8.31 11.79 0.59
C LYS A 47 8.20 10.36 1.13
N CYS A 48 6.98 9.92 1.39
CA CYS A 48 6.69 8.62 2.00
C CYS A 48 5.85 7.71 1.09
N ASN A 49 6.13 6.40 1.17
CA ASN A 49 5.29 5.33 0.64
C ASN A 49 4.67 4.54 1.81
N LEU A 50 3.35 4.56 1.93
CA LEU A 50 2.65 3.89 3.02
C LEU A 50 2.25 2.48 2.59
N THR A 51 2.82 1.47 3.24
CA THR A 51 2.69 0.05 2.87
C THR A 51 2.01 -0.76 3.96
N LEU A 52 1.82 -2.07 3.74
CA LEU A 52 0.98 -2.91 4.62
C LEU A 52 -0.39 -2.25 4.85
N LEU A 53 -0.98 -1.78 3.73
CA LEU A 53 -2.26 -1.10 3.70
C LEU A 53 -3.29 -2.10 3.20
N PHE A 54 -4.30 -2.37 4.03
CA PHE A 54 -5.27 -3.44 3.84
C PHE A 54 -6.72 -2.96 3.96
N SER A 55 -6.95 -1.68 4.28
CA SER A 55 -8.29 -1.17 4.56
C SER A 55 -8.44 0.31 4.18
N LEU A 56 -9.68 0.72 3.89
CA LEU A 56 -10.01 2.11 3.59
C LEU A 56 -9.63 3.09 4.72
N PRO A 57 -9.82 2.79 6.03
CA PRO A 57 -9.37 3.69 7.10
C PRO A 57 -7.87 4.01 7.06
N GLN A 58 -7.03 3.04 6.70
CA GLN A 58 -5.59 3.26 6.50
C GLN A 58 -5.32 4.19 5.31
N ALA A 59 -6.04 4.01 4.19
CA ALA A 59 -5.92 4.89 3.04
C ALA A 59 -6.38 6.31 3.35
N VAL A 60 -7.57 6.48 3.92
CA VAL A 60 -8.10 7.81 4.28
C VAL A 60 -7.15 8.54 5.21
N ARG A 61 -6.63 7.88 6.24
CA ARG A 61 -5.66 8.50 7.15
C ARG A 61 -4.32 8.82 6.47
N ALA A 62 -3.90 8.04 5.47
CA ALA A 62 -2.71 8.33 4.65
C ALA A 62 -2.92 9.56 3.76
N ALA A 63 -4.11 9.72 3.18
CA ALA A 63 -4.49 10.90 2.42
C ALA A 63 -4.47 12.17 3.28
N GLU A 64 -4.99 12.11 4.52
CA GLU A 64 -4.92 13.21 5.49
C GLU A 64 -3.47 13.57 5.87
N ALA A 65 -2.57 12.58 5.89
CA ALA A 65 -1.14 12.80 6.09
C ALA A 65 -0.43 13.39 4.85
N LYS A 66 -1.14 13.57 3.72
CA LYS A 66 -0.62 14.09 2.44
C LYS A 66 0.64 13.36 1.99
N VAL A 67 0.62 12.03 2.12
CA VAL A 67 1.75 11.19 1.71
C VAL A 67 1.84 11.17 0.18
N GLN A 68 3.05 11.00 -0.36
CA GLN A 68 3.22 10.93 -1.81
C GLN A 68 2.43 9.75 -2.41
N LEU A 69 2.56 8.57 -1.78
CA LEU A 69 2.06 7.33 -2.37
C LEU A 69 1.61 6.34 -1.30
N ILE A 70 0.58 5.55 -1.60
CA ILE A 70 0.18 4.37 -0.83
C ILE A 70 0.38 3.09 -1.66
N SER A 71 0.74 2.00 -0.99
CA SER A 71 0.84 0.65 -1.56
C SER A 71 -0.20 -0.28 -0.92
N PRO A 72 -1.48 -0.22 -1.33
CA PRO A 72 -2.48 -1.19 -0.91
C PRO A 72 -2.15 -2.58 -1.46
N PHE A 73 -2.25 -3.61 -0.61
CA PHE A 73 -1.87 -4.97 -0.97
C PHE A 73 -3.07 -5.74 -1.49
N VAL A 74 -2.93 -6.36 -2.67
CA VAL A 74 -4.00 -7.14 -3.30
C VAL A 74 -3.91 -8.60 -2.86
N GLY A 75 -2.82 -9.28 -3.21
CA GLY A 75 -2.71 -10.72 -3.04
C GLY A 75 -2.70 -11.20 -1.58
N ARG A 76 -2.28 -10.37 -0.62
CA ARG A 76 -2.37 -10.74 0.80
C ARG A 76 -3.79 -10.69 1.35
N ILE A 77 -4.66 -9.85 0.78
CA ILE A 77 -6.09 -9.84 1.08
C ILE A 77 -6.71 -11.11 0.52
N TYR A 78 -6.43 -11.42 -0.76
CA TYR A 78 -6.82 -12.67 -1.40
C TYR A 78 -6.40 -13.90 -0.58
N ASP A 79 -5.14 -13.99 -0.12
CA ASP A 79 -4.67 -15.13 0.68
C ASP A 79 -5.49 -15.35 1.95
N TRP A 80 -5.87 -14.25 2.63
CA TRP A 80 -6.66 -14.33 3.85
C TRP A 80 -8.06 -14.88 3.57
N TYR A 81 -8.77 -14.28 2.61
CA TYR A 81 -10.12 -14.72 2.26
C TYR A 81 -10.14 -16.12 1.65
N LYS A 82 -9.16 -16.47 0.82
CA LYS A 82 -9.02 -17.83 0.28
C LYS A 82 -8.90 -18.86 1.39
N LYS A 83 -8.12 -18.58 2.43
CA LYS A 83 -7.95 -19.46 3.59
C LYS A 83 -9.25 -19.57 4.39
N GLU A 84 -9.87 -18.45 4.74
CA GLU A 84 -11.05 -18.41 5.61
C GLU A 84 -12.30 -18.98 4.91
N MET A 85 -12.49 -18.66 3.63
CA MET A 85 -13.66 -19.09 2.84
C MET A 85 -13.42 -20.39 2.07
N LYS A 86 -12.18 -20.91 2.09
CA LYS A 86 -11.76 -22.16 1.42
C LYS A 86 -12.13 -22.21 -0.07
N ARG A 87 -12.06 -21.07 -0.75
CA ARG A 87 -12.34 -20.96 -2.19
C ARG A 87 -11.41 -19.98 -2.89
N ASP A 88 -11.33 -20.12 -4.20
CA ASP A 88 -10.66 -19.15 -5.07
C ASP A 88 -11.59 -17.98 -5.44
N TYR A 89 -10.95 -16.90 -5.85
CA TYR A 89 -11.56 -15.68 -6.36
C TYR A 89 -10.87 -15.28 -7.65
N THR A 90 -11.64 -14.81 -8.64
CA THR A 90 -11.13 -14.47 -9.97
C THR A 90 -11.66 -13.13 -10.46
N GLY A 91 -10.87 -12.39 -11.24
CA GLY A 91 -11.31 -11.11 -11.80
C GLY A 91 -11.81 -10.13 -10.72
N ALA A 92 -12.94 -9.47 -11.01
CA ALA A 92 -13.52 -8.44 -10.14
C ALA A 92 -14.10 -8.93 -8.79
N GLU A 93 -14.26 -10.25 -8.58
CA GLU A 93 -14.66 -10.78 -7.26
C GLU A 93 -13.48 -10.94 -6.29
N ASP A 94 -12.24 -10.74 -6.75
CA ASP A 94 -11.07 -10.81 -5.88
C ASP A 94 -11.15 -9.71 -4.78
N PRO A 95 -11.12 -10.09 -3.49
CA PRO A 95 -11.32 -9.14 -2.39
C PRO A 95 -10.18 -8.11 -2.29
N GLY A 96 -8.97 -8.43 -2.76
CA GLY A 96 -7.88 -7.48 -2.87
C GLY A 96 -8.11 -6.47 -4.01
N VAL A 97 -8.62 -6.94 -5.15
CA VAL A 97 -8.99 -6.06 -6.28
C VAL A 97 -10.11 -5.11 -5.85
N GLN A 98 -11.13 -5.63 -5.17
CA GLN A 98 -12.23 -4.82 -4.63
C GLN A 98 -11.71 -3.74 -3.66
N SER A 99 -10.82 -4.12 -2.74
CA SER A 99 -10.22 -3.17 -1.79
C SER A 99 -9.44 -2.04 -2.48
N VAL A 100 -8.59 -2.36 -3.47
CA VAL A 100 -7.85 -1.31 -4.21
C VAL A 100 -8.79 -0.45 -5.04
N THR A 101 -9.81 -1.05 -5.66
CA THR A 101 -10.81 -0.33 -6.45
C THR A 101 -11.58 0.66 -5.59
N GLU A 102 -12.01 0.27 -4.39
CA GLU A 102 -12.66 1.14 -3.40
C GLU A 102 -11.75 2.31 -3.00
N ILE A 103 -10.49 2.04 -2.67
CA ILE A 103 -9.51 3.06 -2.28
C ILE A 103 -9.25 4.04 -3.44
N TYR A 104 -9.04 3.54 -4.66
CA TYR A 104 -8.85 4.36 -5.85
C TYR A 104 -10.08 5.24 -6.08
N ALA A 105 -11.28 4.67 -6.03
CA ALA A 105 -12.52 5.41 -6.24
C ALA A 105 -12.68 6.53 -5.20
N TYR A 106 -12.43 6.24 -3.91
CA TYR A 106 -12.43 7.23 -2.84
C TYR A 106 -11.45 8.37 -3.14
N TYR A 107 -10.22 8.04 -3.51
CA TYR A 107 -9.18 9.03 -3.76
C TYR A 107 -9.53 9.96 -4.90
N LYS A 108 -9.96 9.41 -6.04
CA LYS A 108 -10.34 10.23 -7.20
C LYS A 108 -11.63 11.01 -6.97
N LYS A 109 -12.59 10.45 -6.23
CA LYS A 109 -13.83 11.16 -5.85
C LYS A 109 -13.52 12.47 -5.15
N PHE A 110 -12.62 12.45 -4.16
CA PHE A 110 -12.30 13.58 -3.30
C PHE A 110 -11.05 14.37 -3.69
N ASP A 111 -10.57 14.21 -4.94
CA ASP A 111 -9.38 14.93 -5.45
C ASP A 111 -8.12 14.74 -4.60
N ILE A 112 -7.98 13.57 -4.00
CA ILE A 112 -6.81 13.22 -3.21
C ILE A 112 -5.65 12.97 -4.18
N THR A 113 -4.56 13.72 -3.97
CA THR A 113 -3.38 13.71 -4.85
C THR A 113 -2.39 12.58 -4.53
N THR A 114 -2.51 11.94 -3.37
CA THR A 114 -1.72 10.75 -3.03
C THR A 114 -1.92 9.67 -4.09
N GLU A 115 -0.83 9.14 -4.62
CA GLU A 115 -0.87 8.10 -5.65
C GLU A 115 -1.29 6.75 -5.08
N VAL A 116 -2.15 6.03 -5.80
CA VAL A 116 -2.54 4.65 -5.47
C VAL A 116 -1.71 3.67 -6.28
N MET A 117 -0.80 2.95 -5.60
CA MET A 117 0.04 1.92 -6.22
C MET A 117 -0.35 0.51 -5.77
N GLY A 118 -1.18 -0.18 -6.56
CA GLY A 118 -1.53 -1.58 -6.26
C GLY A 118 -0.27 -2.46 -6.15
N ALA A 119 -0.22 -3.33 -5.12
CA ALA A 119 0.97 -4.11 -4.78
C ALA A 119 0.65 -5.54 -4.33
N SER A 120 1.68 -6.39 -4.30
CA SER A 120 1.64 -7.75 -3.73
C SER A 120 0.67 -8.71 -4.46
N PHE A 121 0.66 -8.69 -5.78
CA PHE A 121 -0.15 -9.58 -6.63
C PHE A 121 0.19 -11.07 -6.48
N ARG A 122 -0.77 -11.94 -6.82
CA ARG A 122 -0.61 -13.42 -6.92
C ARG A 122 -0.68 -13.93 -8.35
N ASN A 123 -1.39 -13.22 -9.22
CA ASN A 123 -1.60 -13.61 -10.61
C ASN A 123 -1.82 -12.36 -11.47
N ILE A 124 -1.72 -12.52 -12.80
CA ILE A 124 -1.91 -11.41 -13.75
C ILE A 124 -3.36 -10.93 -13.81
N GLY A 125 -4.34 -11.76 -13.49
CA GLY A 125 -5.76 -11.39 -13.45
C GLY A 125 -6.02 -10.22 -12.50
N GLN A 126 -5.43 -10.27 -11.30
CA GLN A 126 -5.51 -9.17 -10.33
C GLN A 126 -4.89 -7.86 -10.85
N ILE A 127 -3.86 -7.95 -11.69
CA ILE A 127 -3.18 -6.77 -12.26
C ILE A 127 -4.07 -6.16 -13.35
N LEU A 128 -4.58 -7.00 -14.25
CA LEU A 128 -5.45 -6.60 -15.35
C LEU A 128 -6.75 -5.96 -14.85
N GLU A 129 -7.31 -6.47 -13.76
CA GLU A 129 -8.50 -5.86 -13.13
C GLU A 129 -8.25 -4.47 -12.53
N LEU A 130 -6.99 -4.13 -12.27
CA LEU A 130 -6.59 -2.81 -11.77
C LEU A 130 -5.94 -1.94 -12.86
N ALA A 131 -6.06 -2.34 -14.15
CA ALA A 131 -5.59 -1.53 -15.26
C ALA A 131 -6.23 -0.13 -15.23
N GLY A 132 -5.39 0.92 -15.17
CA GLY A 132 -5.81 2.31 -14.99
C GLY A 132 -5.60 2.88 -13.57
N CYS A 133 -5.15 2.07 -12.62
CA CYS A 133 -4.59 2.55 -11.35
C CYS A 133 -3.39 3.47 -11.60
N ASP A 134 -3.07 4.39 -10.66
CA ASP A 134 -2.00 5.38 -10.86
C ASP A 134 -0.65 4.70 -11.11
N CYS A 135 -0.35 3.67 -10.31
CA CYS A 135 0.82 2.81 -10.44
C CYS A 135 0.46 1.37 -10.08
N LEU A 136 1.27 0.41 -10.53
CA LEU A 136 1.26 -0.97 -10.06
C LEU A 136 2.71 -1.44 -9.86
N THR A 137 3.02 -2.03 -8.71
CA THR A 137 4.33 -2.64 -8.46
C THR A 137 4.20 -4.15 -8.57
N ILE A 138 4.86 -4.72 -9.58
CA ILE A 138 4.66 -6.09 -10.06
C ILE A 138 5.97 -6.86 -9.92
N SER A 139 5.91 -8.12 -9.48
CA SER A 139 7.11 -8.95 -9.37
C SER A 139 7.66 -9.32 -10.75
N PRO A 140 8.97 -9.65 -10.87
CA PRO A 140 9.54 -10.06 -12.15
C PRO A 140 8.81 -11.23 -12.80
N GLU A 141 8.34 -12.21 -12.02
CA GLU A 141 7.65 -13.38 -12.55
C GLU A 141 6.32 -12.99 -13.23
N LEU A 142 5.52 -12.14 -12.58
CA LEU A 142 4.23 -11.68 -13.15
C LEU A 142 4.44 -10.70 -14.31
N MET A 143 5.52 -9.91 -14.29
CA MET A 143 5.90 -9.06 -15.42
C MET A 143 6.27 -9.90 -16.65
N GLU A 144 6.96 -11.02 -16.46
CA GLU A 144 7.30 -11.95 -17.53
C GLU A 144 6.06 -12.66 -18.09
N GLU A 145 5.11 -13.03 -17.23
CA GLU A 145 3.84 -13.59 -17.68
C GLU A 145 3.03 -12.58 -18.52
N LEU A 146 2.94 -11.33 -18.06
CA LEU A 146 2.29 -10.24 -18.80
C LEU A 146 2.96 -9.99 -20.16
N SER A 147 4.29 -10.00 -20.23
CA SER A 147 5.02 -9.71 -21.47
C SER A 147 4.88 -10.79 -22.54
N LYS A 148 4.46 -12.00 -22.16
CA LYS A 148 4.17 -13.12 -23.07
C LYS A 148 2.73 -13.11 -23.60
N SER A 149 1.84 -12.30 -23.01
CA SER A 149 0.46 -12.18 -23.46
C SER A 149 0.31 -11.15 -24.56
N ASN A 150 -0.50 -11.46 -25.58
CA ASN A 150 -0.92 -10.52 -26.63
C ASN A 150 -2.40 -10.14 -26.53
N GLU A 151 -3.07 -10.57 -25.44
CA GLU A 151 -4.48 -10.24 -25.22
C GLU A 151 -4.64 -8.74 -24.97
N PRO A 152 -5.70 -8.10 -25.50
CA PRO A 152 -5.94 -6.68 -25.30
C PRO A 152 -6.22 -6.38 -23.82
N VAL A 153 -5.59 -5.32 -23.29
CA VAL A 153 -5.81 -4.85 -21.92
C VAL A 153 -6.86 -3.73 -21.92
N GLU A 154 -8.01 -4.00 -21.31
CA GLU A 154 -9.04 -2.98 -21.10
C GLU A 154 -8.74 -2.16 -19.85
N ARG A 155 -8.87 -0.82 -19.95
CA ARG A 155 -8.79 0.05 -18.77
C ARG A 155 -10.02 -0.13 -17.87
N LYS A 156 -9.83 -0.69 -16.67
CA LYS A 156 -10.89 -0.93 -15.69
C LYS A 156 -11.15 0.27 -14.78
N LEU A 157 -10.08 0.89 -14.28
CA LEU A 157 -10.16 2.03 -13.36
C LEU A 157 -10.03 3.37 -14.10
N THR A 158 -10.99 4.26 -13.90
CA THR A 158 -10.95 5.61 -14.48
C THR A 158 -11.39 6.68 -13.47
N PRO A 159 -10.80 7.90 -13.53
CA PRO A 159 -11.22 9.02 -12.69
C PRO A 159 -12.70 9.40 -12.85
N GLU A 160 -13.26 9.30 -14.06
CA GLU A 160 -14.64 9.69 -14.37
C GLU A 160 -15.65 8.77 -13.66
N LYS A 161 -15.39 7.45 -13.69
CA LYS A 161 -16.20 6.47 -12.94
C LYS A 161 -16.10 6.71 -11.43
N ALA A 162 -14.90 7.00 -10.93
CA ALA A 162 -14.70 7.30 -9.51
C ALA A 162 -15.40 8.60 -9.07
N LYS A 163 -15.39 9.64 -9.91
CA LYS A 163 -16.07 10.91 -9.63
C LYS A 163 -17.59 10.77 -9.51
N SER A 164 -18.19 9.88 -10.28
CA SER A 164 -19.62 9.59 -10.25
C SER A 164 -20.02 8.60 -9.14
N ALA A 165 -19.06 7.99 -8.43
CA ALA A 165 -19.34 7.06 -7.35
C ALA A 165 -20.10 7.73 -6.18
N LYS A 166 -21.05 7.00 -5.59
CA LYS A 166 -21.82 7.40 -4.40
C LYS A 166 -21.05 7.00 -3.14
N ILE A 167 -19.98 7.75 -2.85
CA ILE A 167 -19.08 7.51 -1.71
C ILE A 167 -19.20 8.71 -0.77
N GLU A 168 -19.45 8.44 0.51
CA GLU A 168 -19.42 9.44 1.57
C GLU A 168 -18.01 9.62 2.12
N LYS A 169 -17.72 10.84 2.58
CA LYS A 169 -16.42 11.14 3.16
C LYS A 169 -16.31 10.47 4.54
N LEU A 170 -15.26 9.69 4.75
CA LEU A 170 -14.99 9.05 6.03
C LEU A 170 -14.17 9.98 6.91
N GLU A 171 -14.77 10.52 7.97
CA GLU A 171 -14.04 11.26 8.99
C GLU A 171 -13.40 10.29 10.00
N LEU A 172 -12.11 10.49 10.30
CA LEU A 172 -11.34 9.63 11.19
C LEU A 172 -10.62 10.43 12.27
N ASP A 173 -10.95 10.14 13.54
CA ASP A 173 -10.04 10.38 14.65
C ASP A 173 -9.26 9.09 14.98
N GLU A 174 -8.36 9.15 15.96
CA GLU A 174 -7.58 7.97 16.36
C GLU A 174 -8.47 6.83 16.86
N LYS A 175 -9.51 7.15 17.63
CA LYS A 175 -10.41 6.14 18.23
C LYS A 175 -11.16 5.39 17.15
N LYS A 176 -11.75 6.11 16.20
CA LYS A 176 -12.50 5.56 15.07
C LYS A 176 -11.58 4.82 14.11
N PHE A 177 -10.37 5.33 13.85
CA PHE A 177 -9.37 4.59 13.07
C PHE A 177 -9.06 3.23 13.70
N ARG A 178 -8.74 3.21 14.99
CA ARG A 178 -8.40 1.96 15.71
C ARG A 178 -9.58 1.00 15.74
N TRP A 179 -10.79 1.51 15.97
CA TRP A 179 -12.02 0.73 15.94
C TRP A 179 -12.23 0.08 14.56
N LEU A 180 -12.28 0.88 13.49
CA LEU A 180 -12.56 0.37 12.14
C LEU A 180 -11.47 -0.58 11.63
N LEU A 181 -10.21 -0.34 11.99
CA LEU A 181 -9.14 -1.28 11.65
C LEU A 181 -9.30 -2.60 12.39
N ASN A 182 -9.70 -2.58 13.66
CA ASN A 182 -9.90 -3.77 14.48
C ASN A 182 -11.14 -4.57 14.06
N ASP A 183 -12.21 -3.88 13.66
CA ASP A 183 -13.46 -4.49 13.19
C ASP A 183 -13.28 -5.26 11.87
N ASN A 184 -12.29 -4.86 11.07
CA ASN A 184 -11.86 -5.61 9.90
C ASN A 184 -10.79 -6.64 10.26
N ALA A 185 -11.22 -7.87 10.60
CA ALA A 185 -10.34 -8.96 11.03
C ALA A 185 -9.17 -9.20 10.05
N MET A 186 -9.43 -9.20 8.74
CA MET A 186 -8.41 -9.35 7.71
C MET A 186 -7.35 -8.26 7.80
N ALA A 187 -7.77 -6.98 7.82
CA ALA A 187 -6.85 -5.86 7.84
C ALA A 187 -6.05 -5.81 9.15
N TYR A 188 -6.70 -6.09 10.27
CA TYR A 188 -6.08 -6.15 11.59
C TYR A 188 -4.96 -7.21 11.63
N GLU A 189 -5.31 -8.45 11.26
CA GLU A 189 -4.38 -9.58 11.29
C GLU A 189 -3.24 -9.40 10.29
N LYS A 190 -3.54 -9.00 9.04
CA LYS A 190 -2.53 -8.83 7.98
C LYS A 190 -1.58 -7.66 8.25
N THR A 191 -2.04 -6.59 8.88
CA THR A 191 -1.17 -5.51 9.35
C THR A 191 -0.15 -6.05 10.35
N GLY A 192 -0.61 -6.72 11.40
CA GLY A 192 0.27 -7.29 12.43
C GLY A 192 1.20 -8.38 11.89
N GLU A 193 0.68 -9.30 11.07
CA GLU A 193 1.44 -10.37 10.43
C GLU A 193 2.55 -9.81 9.54
N GLY A 194 2.22 -8.81 8.72
CA GLY A 194 3.17 -8.17 7.81
C GLY A 194 4.33 -7.51 8.55
N ILE A 195 4.04 -6.82 9.66
CA ILE A 195 5.07 -6.19 10.51
C ILE A 195 5.99 -7.27 11.09
N ARG A 196 5.42 -8.33 11.69
CA ARG A 196 6.22 -9.43 12.28
C ARG A 196 7.14 -10.08 11.26
N LYS A 197 6.65 -10.32 10.04
CA LYS A 197 7.45 -10.92 8.95
C LYS A 197 8.62 -10.00 8.54
N PHE A 198 8.36 -8.71 8.31
CA PHE A 198 9.44 -7.77 7.97
C PHE A 198 10.45 -7.60 9.11
N SER A 199 10.01 -7.54 10.37
CA SER A 199 10.92 -7.50 11.51
C SER A 199 11.79 -8.75 11.60
N ALA A 200 11.23 -9.94 11.35
CA ALA A 200 12.00 -11.18 11.34
C ALA A 200 13.08 -11.17 10.23
N ASP A 201 12.75 -10.65 9.05
CA ASP A 201 13.72 -10.56 7.96
C ASP A 201 14.82 -9.52 8.22
N VAL A 202 14.51 -8.42 8.92
CA VAL A 202 15.53 -7.47 9.41
C VAL A 202 16.51 -8.16 10.36
N VAL A 203 16.03 -8.94 11.33
CA VAL A 203 16.91 -9.68 12.25
C VAL A 203 17.78 -10.70 11.50
N LYS A 204 17.23 -11.38 10.49
CA LYS A 204 18.03 -12.28 9.64
C LYS A 204 19.12 -11.51 8.89
N LEU A 205 18.79 -10.35 8.32
CA LEU A 205 19.75 -9.50 7.63
C LEU A 205 20.86 -9.01 8.57
N GLU A 206 20.52 -8.59 9.79
CA GLU A 206 21.49 -8.15 10.80
C GLU A 206 22.47 -9.29 11.16
N LYS A 207 21.96 -10.51 11.38
CA LYS A 207 22.80 -11.70 11.61
C LYS A 207 23.69 -12.01 10.42
N PHE A 208 23.16 -11.91 9.20
CA PHE A 208 23.94 -12.12 8.00
C PHE A 208 25.06 -11.10 7.88
N VAL A 209 24.78 -9.80 8.05
CA VAL A 209 25.80 -8.75 8.01
C VAL A 209 26.85 -8.96 9.10
N ALA A 210 26.44 -9.29 10.33
CA ALA A 210 27.36 -9.60 11.42
C ALA A 210 28.29 -10.78 11.11
N SER A 211 27.82 -11.79 10.37
CA SER A 211 28.66 -12.91 9.92
C SER A 211 29.69 -12.55 8.83
N LYS A 212 29.64 -11.32 8.30
CA LYS A 212 30.53 -10.80 7.25
C LYS A 212 31.43 -9.66 7.73
N LEU A 213 31.31 -9.24 8.99
CA LEU A 213 32.18 -8.27 9.66
C LEU A 213 33.24 -9.00 10.48
#